data_AF-A0A960WVA9-F1
#
_entry.id   AF-A0A960WVA9-F1
#
_cell.length_a   1.000
_cell.length_b   1.000
_cell.length_c   1.000
_cell.angle_alpha   90.00
_cell.angle_beta   90.00
_cell.angle_gamma   90.00
#
_symmetry.space_group_name_H-M   'P 1'
#
loop_
_entity.id
_entity.type
_entity.pdbx_description
1 polymer ?
#
loop_
_entity_poly.entity_id
_entity_poly.type
_entity_poly.pdbx_seq_one_letter_code
_entity_poly.pdbx_strand_id
1 'polypeptide(L)'
;MAKNTNIQWCDSTVNPIMGCAGCELFPSPGKVLKAVDDAIAEATSDWREGDSKKCFKALIAEAYAAIEEPREGHRNAVTTTNIWHLREKFFDRVRERYGSGAATSAEAVVEREITCYAAVLHMNKGQTLVKPFGEGHSGHAPTFEQITHFQGRVDGAIKWPDLFGTTDPDRPWIDGLPRLIFVSDMGDAFSRKSDFRFLKKEVIEPVTSELGRQHLWLWLTKRPKLMAEFAEEIGGFPENVCAMTTATGPDPESMKRIDDLRHVKASMRGLSLEPLWDRIPPAELDLGGIDWVILGGESGASKENLRPFALEWAEELRDHCRTRGVAFFLKQLGGRPIRDGRPLELAVGMKGGNWNKWPDESLRIREFPEAFHRYREGEPTVGGLRRVQQGGMTPVETKDFKRLDKIVSKFARDIVVASDALYEIRDRKLYRGKFKTFSDYCESVHEMSRQYANRLIRAGKIRAEMVPIVSKMGLPEPENEAQLRELARLPSTEERVEVYREAVVQASSDDGKVTARLLADVISRRNADLPPDSEGEVPHLTPIQRLNQARPLLDQLESTLQEAGVKSDILTKLRKLLEA
;
A
#
# COMPACT_ATOMS: atom_id res chain seq x y z
N MET A 1 4.99 -17.91 -6.80
CA MET A 1 4.72 -17.89 -8.26
C MET A 1 3.26 -17.60 -8.49
N ALA A 2 2.98 -16.71 -9.41
CA ALA A 2 1.63 -16.43 -9.86
C ALA A 2 1.66 -16.23 -11.38
N LYS A 3 0.90 -17.05 -12.12
CA LYS A 3 0.77 -16.89 -13.58
C LYS A 3 0.13 -15.56 -13.96
N ASN A 4 -0.75 -15.05 -13.09
CA ASN A 4 -1.38 -13.74 -13.20
C ASN A 4 -1.14 -12.97 -11.90
N THR A 5 -0.76 -11.70 -11.99
CA THR A 5 -0.57 -10.81 -10.84
C THR A 5 -1.32 -9.49 -11.01
N ASN A 6 -1.58 -8.81 -9.89
CA ASN A 6 -2.20 -7.48 -9.86
C ASN A 6 -1.16 -6.35 -9.94
N ILE A 7 0.11 -6.67 -10.17
CA ILE A 7 1.19 -5.69 -10.35
C ILE A 7 0.99 -5.02 -11.73
N GLN A 8 1.03 -3.70 -11.76
CA GLN A 8 0.67 -2.92 -12.95
C GLN A 8 1.68 -3.09 -14.08
N TRP A 9 2.95 -3.36 -13.75
CA TRP A 9 4.06 -3.39 -14.69
C TRP A 9 4.48 -4.81 -15.12
N CYS A 10 3.80 -5.86 -14.66
CA CYS A 10 4.08 -7.23 -15.11
C CYS A 10 2.82 -8.13 -15.13
N ASP A 11 2.88 -9.26 -15.82
CA ASP A 11 1.77 -10.22 -15.89
C ASP A 11 1.89 -11.33 -14.88
N SER A 12 3.12 -11.69 -14.53
CA SER A 12 3.38 -12.90 -13.77
C SER A 12 4.53 -12.70 -12.80
N THR A 13 4.58 -13.55 -11.77
CA THR A 13 5.69 -13.58 -10.82
C THR A 13 6.24 -14.99 -10.65
N VAL A 14 7.55 -15.11 -10.53
CA VAL A 14 8.26 -16.38 -10.30
C VAL A 14 9.32 -16.17 -9.22
N ASN A 15 9.54 -17.19 -8.37
CA ASN A 15 10.54 -17.13 -7.31
C ASN A 15 11.35 -18.43 -7.33
N PRO A 16 12.48 -18.49 -8.03
CA PRO A 16 13.34 -19.68 -8.01
C PRO A 16 13.95 -19.92 -6.62
N ILE A 17 14.14 -18.84 -5.85
CA ILE A 17 14.59 -18.85 -4.47
C ILE A 17 13.60 -18.01 -3.64
N MET A 18 13.22 -18.52 -2.47
CA MET A 18 12.39 -17.79 -1.49
C MET A 18 13.19 -17.51 -0.22
N GLY A 19 12.82 -16.42 0.46
CA GLY A 19 13.52 -15.93 1.64
C GLY A 19 14.62 -14.93 1.27
N CYS A 20 15.25 -14.37 2.29
CA CYS A 20 16.30 -13.37 2.16
C CYS A 20 17.32 -13.51 3.29
N ALA A 21 18.60 -13.27 3.00
CA ALA A 21 19.65 -13.22 4.04
C ALA A 21 19.61 -11.94 4.92
N GLY A 22 18.60 -11.10 4.75
CA GLY A 22 18.44 -9.82 5.46
C GLY A 22 18.86 -8.61 4.64
N CYS A 23 18.37 -7.44 5.02
CA CYS A 23 18.74 -6.13 4.48
C CYS A 23 18.37 -5.04 5.51
N GLU A 24 18.50 -3.77 5.18
CA GLU A 24 18.05 -2.65 6.01
C GLU A 24 16.56 -2.72 6.40
N LEU A 25 15.70 -3.26 5.52
CA LEU A 25 14.25 -3.44 5.77
C LEU A 25 13.92 -4.71 6.56
N PHE A 26 14.83 -5.68 6.57
CA PHE A 26 14.72 -6.92 7.32
C PHE A 26 16.07 -7.24 7.95
N PRO A 27 16.44 -6.48 9.00
CA PRO A 27 17.78 -6.54 9.55
C PRO A 27 18.02 -7.85 10.30
N SER A 28 19.30 -8.11 10.58
CA SER A 28 19.68 -9.25 11.43
C SER A 28 19.07 -9.11 12.83
N PRO A 29 18.81 -10.23 13.54
CA PRO A 29 18.24 -10.18 14.88
C PRO A 29 19.12 -9.39 15.86
N GLY A 30 20.45 -9.41 15.68
CA GLY A 30 21.37 -8.63 16.52
C GLY A 30 21.16 -7.12 16.39
N LYS A 31 20.92 -6.62 15.17
CA LYS A 31 20.65 -5.20 14.92
C LYS A 31 19.31 -4.77 15.53
N VAL A 32 18.27 -5.59 15.38
CA VAL A 32 16.96 -5.32 16.00
C VAL A 32 17.06 -5.28 17.51
N LEU A 33 17.67 -6.31 18.11
CA LEU A 33 17.79 -6.41 19.57
C LEU A 33 18.60 -5.28 20.17
N LYS A 34 19.69 -4.87 19.51
CA LYS A 34 20.46 -3.70 19.93
C LYS A 34 19.60 -2.43 19.95
N ALA A 35 18.86 -2.16 18.87
CA ALA A 35 18.00 -0.98 18.80
C ALA A 35 16.89 -1.01 19.88
N VAL A 36 16.35 -2.19 20.18
CA VAL A 36 15.37 -2.38 21.26
C VAL A 36 16.01 -2.14 22.64
N ASP A 37 17.21 -2.66 22.88
CA ASP A 37 17.92 -2.44 24.14
C ASP A 37 18.22 -0.95 24.36
N ASP A 38 18.71 -0.26 23.32
CA ASP A 38 19.04 1.16 23.37
C ASP A 38 17.76 1.98 23.70
N ALA A 39 16.63 1.70 23.05
CA ALA A 39 15.37 2.43 23.29
C ALA A 39 14.73 2.16 24.66
N ILE A 40 14.82 0.94 25.19
CA ILE A 40 14.32 0.67 26.54
C ILE A 40 15.23 1.31 27.59
N ALA A 41 16.55 1.30 27.38
CA ALA A 41 17.50 1.92 28.30
C ALA A 41 17.33 3.44 28.42
N GLU A 42 16.82 4.10 27.38
CA GLU A 42 16.42 5.52 27.44
C GLU A 42 15.18 5.74 28.33
N ALA A 43 14.28 4.76 28.40
CA ALA A 43 13.05 4.84 29.19
C ALA A 43 13.24 4.38 30.65
N THR A 44 14.24 3.55 30.94
CA THR A 44 14.51 3.04 32.29
C THR A 44 15.99 2.69 32.50
N SER A 45 16.52 3.04 33.68
CA SER A 45 17.90 2.70 34.08
C SER A 45 18.12 1.23 34.43
N ASP A 46 17.03 0.47 34.62
CA ASP A 46 17.10 -0.92 35.07
C ASP A 46 17.33 -1.91 33.91
N TRP A 47 17.27 -1.44 32.67
CA TRP A 47 17.50 -2.25 31.47
C TRP A 47 18.96 -2.19 31.02
N ARG A 48 19.53 -3.34 30.61
CA ARG A 48 20.91 -3.43 30.13
C ARG A 48 20.99 -4.02 28.73
N GLU A 49 22.05 -3.68 28.01
CA GLU A 49 22.35 -4.30 26.72
C GLU A 49 22.36 -5.84 26.83
N GLY A 50 21.66 -6.50 25.90
CA GLY A 50 21.50 -7.94 25.85
C GLY A 50 20.32 -8.49 26.67
N ASP A 51 19.61 -7.67 27.45
CA ASP A 51 18.42 -8.12 28.16
C ASP A 51 17.27 -8.46 27.21
N SER A 52 17.11 -7.74 26.09
CA SER A 52 16.18 -8.10 25.02
C SER A 52 16.44 -9.52 24.52
N LYS A 53 17.71 -9.83 24.23
CA LYS A 53 18.15 -11.15 23.77
C LYS A 53 17.83 -12.25 24.78
N LYS A 54 18.03 -12.00 26.08
CA LYS A 54 17.69 -12.96 27.15
C LYS A 54 16.18 -13.20 27.20
N CYS A 55 15.39 -12.14 27.14
CA CYS A 55 13.93 -12.22 27.17
C CYS A 55 13.39 -13.02 25.97
N PHE A 56 13.84 -12.69 24.75
CA PHE A 56 13.45 -13.43 23.55
C PHE A 56 13.93 -14.89 23.58
N LYS A 57 15.14 -15.19 24.07
CA LYS A 57 15.59 -16.58 24.25
C LYS A 57 14.64 -17.38 25.14
N ALA A 58 14.17 -16.79 26.24
CA ALA A 58 13.22 -17.45 27.14
C ALA A 58 11.85 -17.67 26.46
N LEU A 59 11.31 -16.64 25.80
CA LEU A 59 10.05 -16.74 25.06
C LEU A 59 10.09 -17.79 23.94
N ILE A 60 11.22 -17.86 23.22
CA ILE A 60 11.44 -18.82 22.13
C ILE A 60 11.54 -20.25 22.68
N ALA A 61 12.30 -20.45 23.76
CA ALA A 61 12.43 -21.77 24.39
C ALA A 61 11.08 -22.28 24.89
N GLU A 62 10.29 -21.42 25.54
CA GLU A 62 8.93 -21.72 25.99
C GLU A 62 8.00 -22.10 24.82
N ALA A 63 7.98 -21.28 23.77
CA ALA A 63 7.14 -21.53 22.60
C ALA A 63 7.57 -22.79 21.83
N TYR A 64 8.86 -23.07 21.75
CA TYR A 64 9.39 -24.27 21.09
C TYR A 64 9.11 -25.54 21.88
N ALA A 65 9.23 -25.51 23.20
CA ALA A 65 8.96 -26.66 24.07
C ALA A 65 7.48 -27.10 24.05
N ALA A 66 6.56 -26.18 23.70
CA ALA A 66 5.14 -26.48 23.54
C ALA A 66 4.80 -27.24 22.24
N ILE A 67 5.78 -27.52 21.39
CA ILE A 67 5.59 -28.20 20.11
C ILE A 67 6.02 -29.66 20.22
N GLU A 68 5.07 -30.58 20.15
CA GLU A 68 5.34 -32.03 20.24
C GLU A 68 6.21 -32.52 19.07
N GLU A 69 5.93 -32.06 17.85
CA GLU A 69 6.65 -32.44 16.63
C GLU A 69 7.21 -31.21 15.89
N PRO A 70 8.41 -30.73 16.27
CA PRO A 70 9.05 -29.61 15.60
C PRO A 70 9.34 -29.90 14.11
N ARG A 71 9.05 -28.91 13.26
CA ARG A 71 9.33 -28.94 11.81
C ARG A 71 10.37 -27.90 11.46
N GLU A 72 10.82 -27.89 10.21
CA GLU A 72 11.89 -27.03 9.73
C GLU A 72 11.67 -25.51 10.00
N GLY A 73 10.41 -25.05 10.00
CA GLY A 73 10.05 -23.65 10.31
C GLY A 73 10.03 -23.32 11.82
N HIS A 74 9.98 -24.32 12.70
CA HIS A 74 9.98 -24.14 14.15
C HIS A 74 11.42 -23.93 14.63
N ARG A 75 11.94 -22.72 14.52
CA ARG A 75 13.33 -22.44 14.91
C ARG A 75 13.46 -22.15 16.40
N ASN A 76 14.16 -23.01 17.14
CA ASN A 76 14.63 -22.72 18.49
C ASN A 76 15.89 -21.82 18.47
N ALA A 77 15.75 -20.62 17.92
CA ALA A 77 16.83 -19.65 17.80
C ALA A 77 16.29 -18.22 17.76
N VAL A 78 17.10 -17.27 18.22
CA VAL A 78 16.78 -15.83 18.08
C VAL A 78 16.92 -15.44 16.61
N THR A 79 15.79 -15.29 15.92
CA THR A 79 15.69 -14.86 14.53
C THR A 79 14.81 -13.62 14.44
N THR A 80 14.93 -12.84 13.36
CA THR A 80 14.08 -11.66 13.13
C THR A 80 12.61 -12.09 12.99
N THR A 81 12.35 -13.23 12.36
CA THR A 81 11.02 -13.88 12.33
C THR A 81 10.47 -14.14 13.74
N ASN A 82 11.25 -14.75 14.63
CA ASN A 82 10.79 -15.04 15.99
C ASN A 82 10.63 -13.78 16.84
N ILE A 83 11.51 -12.78 16.66
CA ILE A 83 11.36 -11.46 17.29
C ILE A 83 10.02 -10.86 16.88
N TRP A 84 9.72 -10.82 15.58
CA TRP A 84 8.46 -10.31 15.07
C TRP A 84 7.25 -11.04 15.65
N HIS A 85 7.26 -12.38 15.67
CA HIS A 85 6.11 -13.16 16.15
C HIS A 85 5.87 -13.11 17.64
N LEU A 86 6.93 -13.00 18.45
CA LEU A 86 6.84 -12.99 19.91
C LEU A 86 6.87 -11.58 20.50
N ARG A 87 6.89 -10.54 19.67
CA ARG A 87 7.02 -9.14 20.09
C ARG A 87 5.94 -8.73 21.10
N GLU A 88 4.67 -9.13 20.91
CA GLU A 88 3.58 -8.76 21.82
C GLU A 88 3.83 -9.32 23.22
N LYS A 89 4.19 -10.62 23.32
CA LYS A 89 4.58 -11.24 24.60
C LYS A 89 5.80 -10.59 25.22
N PHE A 90 6.74 -10.12 24.39
CA PHE A 90 7.90 -9.37 24.86
C PHE A 90 7.48 -8.00 25.41
N PHE A 91 6.62 -7.26 24.71
CA PHE A 91 6.10 -5.97 25.17
C PHE A 91 5.29 -6.10 26.46
N ASP A 92 4.50 -7.17 26.60
CA ASP A 92 3.79 -7.48 27.84
C ASP A 92 4.77 -7.67 29.01
N ARG A 93 5.83 -8.47 28.83
CA ARG A 93 6.88 -8.67 29.86
C ARG A 93 7.63 -7.39 30.18
N VAL A 94 7.91 -6.56 29.18
CA VAL A 94 8.56 -5.25 29.40
C VAL A 94 7.61 -4.33 30.17
N ARG A 95 6.33 -4.29 29.80
CA ARG A 95 5.30 -3.44 30.44
C ARG A 95 5.11 -3.81 31.90
N GLU A 96 5.01 -5.10 32.21
CA GLU A 96 4.81 -5.61 33.57
C GLU A 96 5.98 -5.27 34.50
N ARG A 97 7.21 -5.28 33.98
CA ARG A 97 8.42 -5.12 34.80
C ARG A 97 9.01 -3.71 34.80
N TYR A 98 8.90 -2.99 33.69
CA TYR A 98 9.57 -1.72 33.44
C TYR A 98 8.61 -0.58 33.06
N GLY A 99 7.31 -0.86 32.99
CA GLY A 99 6.27 0.14 32.74
C GLY A 99 5.94 0.36 31.26
N SER A 100 4.80 1.04 31.02
CA SER A 100 4.26 1.25 29.67
C SER A 100 5.16 2.07 28.75
N GLY A 101 5.88 3.06 29.26
CA GLY A 101 6.78 3.89 28.43
C GLY A 101 7.91 3.08 27.79
N ALA A 102 8.51 2.16 28.55
CA ALA A 102 9.53 1.24 28.04
C ALA A 102 8.96 0.29 26.97
N ALA A 103 7.76 -0.26 27.20
CA ALA A 103 7.10 -1.14 26.24
C ALA A 103 6.75 -0.42 24.93
N THR A 104 6.18 0.79 25.00
CA THR A 104 5.86 1.61 23.82
C THR A 104 7.12 1.99 23.03
N SER A 105 8.23 2.28 23.72
CA SER A 105 9.51 2.57 23.06
C SER A 105 10.05 1.34 22.30
N ALA A 106 9.96 0.16 22.92
CA ALA A 106 10.35 -1.09 22.27
C ALA A 106 9.47 -1.43 21.05
N GLU A 107 8.16 -1.22 21.18
CA GLU A 107 7.17 -1.43 20.11
C GLU A 107 7.49 -0.56 18.90
N ALA A 108 7.66 0.75 19.11
CA ALA A 108 8.01 1.71 18.06
C ALA A 108 9.30 1.32 17.32
N VAL A 109 10.30 0.80 18.03
CA VAL A 109 11.55 0.33 17.40
C VAL A 109 11.32 -0.93 16.57
N VAL A 110 10.67 -1.96 17.10
CA VAL A 110 10.48 -3.22 16.35
C VAL A 110 9.69 -2.96 15.06
N GLU A 111 8.63 -2.15 15.12
CA GLU A 111 7.83 -1.80 13.95
C GLU A 111 8.60 -0.95 12.92
N ARG A 112 9.49 -0.06 13.39
CA ARG A 112 10.34 0.75 12.51
C ARG A 112 11.46 -0.05 11.84
N GLU A 113 12.09 -0.98 12.57
CA GLU A 113 13.24 -1.74 12.05
C GLU A 113 12.81 -2.89 11.12
N ILE A 114 11.65 -3.51 11.34
CA ILE A 114 11.18 -4.66 10.55
C ILE A 114 10.05 -4.22 9.60
N THR A 115 10.42 -3.61 8.48
CA THR A 115 9.49 -2.98 7.53
C THR A 115 9.40 -3.68 6.17
N CYS A 116 10.20 -4.73 5.94
CA CYS A 116 10.20 -5.47 4.69
C CYS A 116 8.84 -6.12 4.41
N TYR A 117 8.13 -5.60 3.41
CA TYR A 117 6.81 -6.10 3.01
C TYR A 117 6.80 -7.61 2.71
N ALA A 118 7.79 -8.10 1.94
CA ALA A 118 7.90 -9.52 1.61
C ALA A 118 8.12 -10.39 2.86
N ALA A 119 8.90 -9.90 3.83
CA ALA A 119 9.11 -10.58 5.10
C ALA A 119 7.82 -10.64 5.91
N VAL A 120 7.14 -9.50 6.10
CA VAL A 120 5.89 -9.43 6.87
C VAL A 120 4.81 -10.32 6.25
N LEU A 121 4.66 -10.29 4.93
CA LEU A 121 3.71 -11.14 4.22
C LEU A 121 4.07 -12.63 4.30
N HIS A 122 5.36 -12.97 4.25
CA HIS A 122 5.85 -14.34 4.48
C HIS A 122 5.57 -14.80 5.90
N MET A 123 5.94 -14.00 6.91
CA MET A 123 5.76 -14.29 8.34
C MET A 123 4.28 -14.50 8.71
N ASN A 124 3.35 -13.92 7.95
CA ASN A 124 1.91 -14.19 8.11
C ASN A 124 1.47 -15.58 7.59
N LYS A 125 2.24 -16.19 6.69
CA LYS A 125 1.93 -17.45 6.00
C LYS A 125 2.86 -18.62 6.36
N GLY A 126 4.01 -18.37 6.97
CA GLY A 126 5.02 -19.37 7.32
C GLY A 126 4.68 -20.26 8.53
N GLN A 127 5.31 -21.44 8.60
CA GLN A 127 5.33 -22.31 9.79
C GLN A 127 6.23 -21.68 10.85
N THR A 128 5.66 -21.31 11.99
CA THR A 128 6.35 -20.49 13.01
C THR A 128 5.97 -20.97 14.41
N LEU A 129 6.73 -20.54 15.42
CA LEU A 129 6.47 -20.94 16.82
C LEU A 129 5.08 -20.52 17.32
N VAL A 130 4.49 -19.46 16.76
CA VAL A 130 3.14 -18.98 17.11
C VAL A 130 2.03 -19.62 16.27
N LYS A 131 2.38 -20.41 15.24
CA LYS A 131 1.46 -21.17 14.39
C LYS A 131 1.98 -22.61 14.20
N PRO A 132 2.14 -23.39 15.28
CA PRO A 132 2.81 -24.69 15.23
C PRO A 132 2.06 -25.74 14.40
N PHE A 133 0.74 -25.60 14.28
CA PHE A 133 -0.12 -26.48 13.46
C PHE A 133 -0.46 -25.88 12.08
N GLY A 134 0.17 -24.76 11.70
CA GLY A 134 0.00 -24.23 10.36
C GLY A 134 0.57 -25.20 9.33
N GLU A 135 -0.18 -25.51 8.26
CA GLU A 135 0.32 -26.40 7.20
C GLU A 135 1.56 -25.83 6.47
N GLY A 136 1.89 -24.56 6.69
CA GLY A 136 2.88 -23.83 5.91
C GLY A 136 2.38 -23.61 4.49
N HIS A 137 3.13 -22.85 3.72
CA HIS A 137 2.82 -22.67 2.30
C HIS A 137 3.94 -23.34 1.52
N SER A 138 3.65 -24.43 0.80
CA SER A 138 4.63 -25.19 -0.01
C SER A 138 5.40 -24.29 -0.99
N GLY A 139 4.81 -23.17 -1.37
CA GLY A 139 5.44 -22.11 -2.15
C GLY A 139 6.45 -21.18 -1.44
N HIS A 140 6.66 -21.29 -0.12
CA HIS A 140 7.48 -20.38 0.69
C HIS A 140 8.61 -21.11 1.41
N ALA A 141 9.67 -20.38 1.75
CA ALA A 141 10.68 -20.86 2.69
C ALA A 141 10.07 -21.18 4.07
N PRO A 142 10.66 -22.09 4.88
CA PRO A 142 10.16 -22.41 6.22
C PRO A 142 10.03 -21.18 7.13
N THR A 143 11.08 -20.35 7.19
CA THR A 143 11.07 -18.98 7.73
C THR A 143 11.70 -18.03 6.71
N PHE A 144 11.50 -16.72 6.84
CA PHE A 144 11.95 -15.79 5.81
C PHE A 144 13.49 -15.74 5.66
N GLU A 145 14.24 -15.96 6.74
CA GLU A 145 15.70 -16.07 6.77
C GLU A 145 16.22 -17.40 6.21
N GLN A 146 15.39 -18.44 6.16
CA GLN A 146 15.76 -19.77 5.66
C GLN A 146 15.63 -19.83 4.15
N ILE A 147 16.62 -19.25 3.46
CA ILE A 147 16.70 -19.26 2.01
C ILE A 147 16.49 -20.67 1.47
N THR A 148 15.47 -20.82 0.61
CA THR A 148 15.02 -22.11 0.10
C THR A 148 14.97 -22.10 -1.42
N HIS A 149 15.57 -23.12 -2.03
CA HIS A 149 15.58 -23.32 -3.47
C HIS A 149 14.33 -24.06 -3.93
N PHE A 150 13.77 -23.64 -5.05
CA PHE A 150 12.60 -24.28 -5.64
C PHE A 150 12.85 -24.62 -7.11
N GLN A 151 13.23 -25.88 -7.33
CA GLN A 151 13.52 -26.42 -8.66
C GLN A 151 12.29 -26.45 -9.56
N GLY A 152 12.49 -26.27 -10.87
CA GLY A 152 11.44 -26.38 -11.90
C GLY A 152 10.41 -25.25 -11.92
N ARG A 153 10.54 -24.23 -11.07
CA ARG A 153 9.63 -23.07 -11.06
C ARG A 153 9.72 -22.24 -12.33
N VAL A 154 10.93 -22.00 -12.80
CA VAL A 154 11.18 -21.27 -14.05
C VAL A 154 10.79 -22.14 -15.25
N ASP A 155 11.06 -23.45 -15.23
CA ASP A 155 10.57 -24.39 -16.25
C ASP A 155 9.05 -24.41 -16.39
N GLY A 156 8.32 -24.23 -15.29
CA GLY A 156 6.87 -24.04 -15.33
C GLY A 156 6.46 -22.70 -15.93
N ALA A 157 7.25 -21.64 -15.68
CA ALA A 157 6.97 -20.29 -16.14
C ALA A 157 7.25 -20.09 -17.64
N ILE A 158 8.31 -20.69 -18.19
CA ILE A 158 8.61 -20.60 -19.64
C ILE A 158 7.48 -21.18 -20.49
N LYS A 159 6.69 -22.13 -19.94
CA LYS A 159 5.55 -22.78 -20.62
C LYS A 159 4.25 -21.96 -20.52
N TRP A 160 4.27 -20.78 -19.91
CA TRP A 160 3.09 -19.92 -19.87
C TRP A 160 2.79 -19.35 -21.25
N PRO A 161 1.52 -19.01 -21.55
CA PRO A 161 1.12 -18.54 -22.87
C PRO A 161 1.91 -17.30 -23.27
N ASP A 162 2.35 -17.29 -24.52
CA ASP A 162 2.83 -16.08 -25.19
C ASP A 162 1.72 -15.02 -25.20
N LEU A 163 2.11 -13.78 -24.90
CA LEU A 163 1.23 -12.60 -24.85
C LEU A 163 1.62 -11.54 -25.89
N PHE A 164 2.62 -11.82 -26.73
CA PHE A 164 3.11 -10.85 -27.71
C PHE A 164 2.03 -10.49 -28.75
N GLY A 165 1.77 -9.19 -28.89
CA GLY A 165 0.69 -8.63 -29.71
C GLY A 165 -0.73 -8.73 -29.13
N THR A 166 -0.88 -9.10 -27.85
CA THR A 166 -2.18 -9.08 -27.16
C THR A 166 -2.48 -7.72 -26.51
N THR A 167 -3.76 -7.46 -26.21
CA THR A 167 -4.23 -6.19 -25.59
C THR A 167 -4.94 -6.41 -24.24
N ASP A 168 -4.71 -5.53 -23.26
CA ASP A 168 -5.29 -5.56 -21.92
C ASP A 168 -6.11 -4.27 -21.66
N PRO A 169 -7.45 -4.32 -21.75
CA PRO A 169 -8.30 -3.15 -21.53
C PRO A 169 -8.16 -2.50 -20.14
N ASP A 170 -7.75 -3.27 -19.13
CA ASP A 170 -7.54 -2.75 -17.76
C ASP A 170 -6.12 -2.18 -17.59
N ARG A 171 -5.18 -2.54 -18.47
CA ARG A 171 -3.77 -2.14 -18.44
C ARG A 171 -3.24 -1.80 -19.84
N PRO A 172 -3.81 -0.81 -20.55
CA PRO A 172 -3.47 -0.53 -21.95
C PRO A 172 -1.98 -0.21 -22.18
N TRP A 173 -1.25 0.21 -21.14
CA TRP A 173 0.19 0.49 -21.21
C TRP A 173 1.07 -0.75 -21.46
N ILE A 174 0.56 -1.98 -21.29
CA ILE A 174 1.32 -3.21 -21.57
C ILE A 174 1.01 -3.80 -22.96
N ASP A 175 0.11 -3.17 -23.71
CA ASP A 175 -0.36 -3.70 -24.99
C ASP A 175 0.78 -3.97 -25.97
N GLY A 176 0.67 -5.08 -26.69
CA GLY A 176 1.68 -5.51 -27.66
C GLY A 176 2.94 -6.13 -27.06
N LEU A 177 3.28 -5.84 -25.80
CA LEU A 177 4.49 -6.37 -25.17
C LEU A 177 4.43 -7.89 -24.98
N PRO A 178 5.58 -8.60 -25.02
CA PRO A 178 5.69 -9.96 -24.54
C PRO A 178 5.17 -10.11 -23.10
N ARG A 179 4.98 -11.34 -22.64
CA ARG A 179 4.68 -11.57 -21.23
C ARG A 179 5.84 -11.06 -20.38
N LEU A 180 5.51 -10.23 -19.40
CA LEU A 180 6.45 -9.65 -18.44
C LEU A 180 6.42 -10.48 -17.15
N ILE A 181 7.55 -11.10 -16.80
CA ILE A 181 7.65 -12.01 -15.64
C ILE A 181 8.60 -11.41 -14.59
N PHE A 182 8.06 -11.05 -13.43
CA PHE A 182 8.84 -10.55 -12.30
C PHE A 182 9.47 -11.72 -11.52
N VAL A 183 10.81 -11.77 -11.52
CA VAL A 183 11.61 -12.71 -10.75
C VAL A 183 11.91 -12.14 -9.36
N SER A 184 11.66 -12.94 -8.31
CA SER A 184 11.94 -12.61 -6.90
C SER A 184 11.02 -11.56 -6.25
N ASP A 185 9.71 -11.56 -6.57
CA ASP A 185 8.72 -10.66 -5.94
C ASP A 185 8.54 -10.86 -4.42
N MET A 186 8.91 -12.03 -3.90
CA MET A 186 8.72 -12.43 -2.49
C MET A 186 10.01 -12.92 -1.83
N GLY A 187 11.17 -12.55 -2.35
CA GLY A 187 12.48 -12.98 -1.86
C GLY A 187 13.63 -12.19 -2.47
N ASP A 188 14.84 -12.73 -2.39
CA ASP A 188 15.98 -12.22 -3.14
C ASP A 188 16.90 -13.37 -3.56
N ALA A 189 16.91 -13.68 -4.85
CA ALA A 189 17.69 -14.77 -5.42
C ALA A 189 19.21 -14.56 -5.32
N PHE A 190 19.68 -13.32 -5.22
CA PHE A 190 21.11 -13.01 -5.10
C PHE A 190 21.58 -12.88 -3.66
N SER A 191 20.91 -13.56 -2.72
CA SER A 191 21.26 -13.49 -1.30
C SER A 191 22.67 -14.00 -0.98
N ARG A 192 23.20 -14.97 -1.73
CA ARG A 192 24.52 -15.58 -1.51
C ARG A 192 25.15 -16.05 -2.82
N LYS A 193 26.48 -15.98 -2.90
CA LYS A 193 27.26 -16.46 -4.06
C LYS A 193 27.20 -17.98 -4.26
N SER A 194 27.00 -18.74 -3.18
CA SER A 194 26.85 -20.20 -3.23
C SER A 194 25.72 -20.68 -4.15
N ASP A 195 24.76 -19.80 -4.43
CA ASP A 195 23.55 -20.16 -5.17
C ASP A 195 23.72 -19.95 -6.69
N PHE A 196 24.85 -19.41 -7.15
CA PHE A 196 25.10 -19.12 -8.58
C PHE A 196 24.97 -20.36 -9.46
N ARG A 197 25.47 -21.53 -9.03
CA ARG A 197 25.30 -22.78 -9.77
C ARG A 197 23.82 -23.14 -9.94
N PHE A 198 23.02 -22.94 -8.91
CA PHE A 198 21.58 -23.17 -8.95
C PHE A 198 20.91 -22.16 -9.89
N LEU A 199 21.23 -20.87 -9.79
CA LEU A 199 20.66 -19.83 -10.66
C LEU A 199 21.01 -20.04 -12.13
N LYS A 200 22.23 -20.46 -12.44
CA LYS A 200 22.65 -20.78 -13.81
C LYS A 200 21.78 -21.90 -14.40
N LYS A 201 21.66 -23.01 -13.66
CA LYS A 201 20.88 -24.17 -14.11
C LYS A 201 19.37 -23.95 -14.13
N GLU A 202 18.82 -23.39 -13.06
CA GLU A 202 17.37 -23.36 -12.82
C GLU A 202 16.72 -22.04 -13.25
N VAL A 203 17.50 -21.05 -13.65
CA VAL A 203 17.00 -19.76 -14.16
C VAL A 203 17.55 -19.48 -15.55
N ILE A 204 18.87 -19.41 -15.73
CA ILE A 204 19.46 -18.97 -17.00
C ILE A 204 19.20 -19.98 -18.13
N GLU A 205 19.41 -21.28 -17.91
CA GLU A 205 19.14 -22.30 -18.94
C GLU A 205 17.66 -22.28 -19.41
N PRO A 206 16.64 -22.29 -18.53
CA PRO A 206 15.25 -22.14 -18.98
C PRO A 206 14.95 -20.81 -19.67
N VAL A 207 15.44 -19.69 -19.13
CA VAL A 207 15.19 -18.33 -19.65
C VAL A 207 15.74 -18.15 -21.08
N THR A 208 16.87 -18.81 -21.39
CA THR A 208 17.52 -18.75 -22.71
C THR A 208 16.97 -19.76 -23.72
N SER A 209 16.14 -20.71 -23.29
CA SER A 209 15.47 -21.67 -24.18
C SER A 209 14.53 -20.99 -25.18
N GLU A 210 14.10 -21.70 -26.23
CA GLU A 210 13.11 -21.20 -27.20
C GLU A 210 11.82 -20.71 -26.53
N LEU A 211 11.28 -21.47 -25.57
CA LEU A 211 10.09 -21.08 -24.80
C LEU A 211 10.39 -19.91 -23.85
N GLY A 212 11.58 -19.86 -23.27
CA GLY A 212 11.98 -18.77 -22.37
C GLY A 212 12.11 -17.42 -23.06
N ARG A 213 12.59 -17.41 -24.30
CA ARG A 213 12.76 -16.22 -25.14
C ARG A 213 11.45 -15.58 -25.60
N GLN A 214 10.32 -16.25 -25.43
CA GLN A 214 9.00 -15.66 -25.68
C GLN A 214 8.62 -14.59 -24.65
N HIS A 215 9.29 -14.58 -23.49
CA HIS A 215 8.98 -13.71 -22.34
C HIS A 215 10.12 -12.74 -22.04
N LEU A 216 9.79 -11.62 -21.40
CA LEU A 216 10.74 -10.69 -20.79
C LEU A 216 10.78 -10.92 -19.27
N TRP A 217 11.99 -11.09 -18.73
CA TRP A 217 12.24 -11.46 -17.34
C TRP A 217 12.77 -10.26 -16.56
N LEU A 218 11.95 -9.75 -15.66
CA LEU A 218 12.24 -8.58 -14.84
C LEU A 218 12.87 -9.06 -13.53
N TRP A 219 14.20 -9.05 -13.43
CA TRP A 219 14.89 -9.64 -12.30
C TRP A 219 15.39 -8.58 -11.32
N LEU A 220 14.66 -8.41 -10.22
CA LEU A 220 14.98 -7.42 -9.19
C LEU A 220 15.76 -8.05 -8.03
N THR A 221 16.80 -7.36 -7.57
CA THR A 221 17.53 -7.72 -6.35
C THR A 221 17.89 -6.51 -5.51
N LYS A 222 18.11 -6.73 -4.21
CA LYS A 222 18.73 -5.73 -3.31
C LYS A 222 20.26 -5.85 -3.29
N ARG A 223 20.83 -6.79 -4.05
CA ARG A 223 22.27 -7.11 -4.09
C ARG A 223 22.83 -7.04 -5.51
N PRO A 224 22.72 -5.88 -6.19
CA PRO A 224 23.18 -5.72 -7.57
C PRO A 224 24.67 -6.02 -7.75
N LYS A 225 25.51 -5.85 -6.73
CA LYS A 225 26.91 -6.32 -6.75
C LYS A 225 27.04 -7.82 -7.00
N LEU A 226 26.27 -8.65 -6.30
CA LEU A 226 26.29 -10.11 -6.52
C LEU A 226 25.65 -10.46 -7.86
N MET A 227 24.63 -9.73 -8.29
CA MET A 227 24.07 -9.87 -9.64
C MET A 227 25.11 -9.55 -10.72
N ALA A 228 25.97 -8.55 -10.52
CA ALA A 228 27.05 -8.21 -11.45
C ALA A 228 28.12 -9.31 -11.51
N GLU A 229 28.53 -9.84 -10.35
CA GLU A 229 29.44 -11.00 -10.29
C GLU A 229 28.84 -12.23 -11.01
N PHE A 230 27.54 -12.49 -10.82
CA PHE A 230 26.86 -13.59 -11.49
C PHE A 230 26.77 -13.37 -13.00
N ALA A 231 26.40 -12.16 -13.43
CA ALA A 231 26.34 -11.81 -14.84
C ALA A 231 27.71 -11.99 -15.50
N GLU A 232 28.80 -11.61 -14.83
CA GLU A 232 30.17 -11.88 -15.30
C GLU A 232 30.43 -13.39 -15.49
N GLU A 233 30.07 -14.21 -14.50
CA GLU A 233 30.29 -15.67 -14.52
C GLU A 233 29.54 -16.39 -15.66
N ILE A 234 28.38 -15.87 -16.06
CA ILE A 234 27.59 -16.43 -17.16
C ILE A 234 27.91 -15.79 -18.53
N GLY A 235 28.81 -14.82 -18.59
CA GLY A 235 29.18 -14.12 -19.83
C GLY A 235 28.25 -12.95 -20.23
N GLY A 236 27.43 -12.47 -19.30
CA GLY A 236 26.40 -11.46 -19.49
C GLY A 236 24.99 -12.04 -19.40
N PHE A 237 24.03 -11.24 -18.94
CA PHE A 237 22.63 -11.64 -19.00
C PHE A 237 22.12 -11.70 -20.43
N PRO A 238 21.21 -12.63 -20.74
CA PRO A 238 20.59 -12.71 -22.06
C PRO A 238 19.70 -11.49 -22.31
N GLU A 239 19.47 -11.18 -23.59
CA GLU A 239 18.75 -9.97 -24.03
C GLU A 239 17.32 -9.88 -23.49
N ASN A 240 16.71 -11.00 -23.10
CA ASN A 240 15.36 -11.05 -22.54
C ASN A 240 15.30 -10.89 -21.01
N VAL A 241 16.42 -10.59 -20.36
CA VAL A 241 16.50 -10.31 -18.92
C VAL A 241 16.77 -8.83 -18.69
N CYS A 242 15.84 -8.16 -18.01
CA CYS A 242 16.05 -6.82 -17.46
C CYS A 242 16.60 -6.95 -16.04
N ALA A 243 17.85 -6.51 -15.83
CA ALA A 243 18.49 -6.49 -14.53
C ALA A 243 17.96 -5.30 -13.71
N MET A 244 17.44 -5.55 -12.51
CA MET A 244 16.81 -4.50 -11.73
C MET A 244 17.31 -4.45 -10.29
N THR A 245 17.29 -3.25 -9.71
CA THR A 245 17.47 -3.06 -8.27
C THR A 245 16.42 -2.15 -7.67
N THR A 246 16.48 -1.95 -6.36
CA THR A 246 15.53 -1.12 -5.63
C THR A 246 16.23 -0.20 -4.65
N ALA A 247 15.65 0.98 -4.47
CA ALA A 247 16.07 2.00 -3.53
C ALA A 247 14.81 2.62 -2.91
N THR A 248 14.91 3.06 -1.66
CA THR A 248 13.79 3.67 -0.92
C THR A 248 14.00 5.15 -0.62
N GLY A 249 15.20 5.68 -0.86
CA GLY A 249 15.53 7.09 -0.63
C GLY A 249 16.98 7.39 -1.03
N PRO A 250 17.51 8.58 -0.66
CA PRO A 250 18.86 9.02 -1.02
C PRO A 250 19.94 8.46 -0.07
N ASP A 251 19.62 7.48 0.77
CA ASP A 251 20.58 6.94 1.71
C ASP A 251 21.78 6.27 0.98
N PRO A 252 22.99 6.28 1.57
CA PRO A 252 24.17 5.75 0.90
C PRO A 252 24.07 4.30 0.43
N GLU A 253 23.29 3.45 1.11
CA GLU A 253 23.11 2.05 0.70
C GLU A 253 22.23 1.95 -0.54
N SER A 254 21.10 2.68 -0.56
CA SER A 254 20.23 2.82 -1.74
C SER A 254 20.99 3.35 -2.95
N MET A 255 21.75 4.44 -2.79
CA MET A 255 22.50 5.05 -3.90
C MET A 255 23.60 4.12 -4.40
N LYS A 256 24.31 3.45 -3.49
CA LYS A 256 25.32 2.44 -3.84
C LYS A 256 24.72 1.29 -4.66
N ARG A 257 23.50 0.82 -4.35
CA ARG A 257 22.84 -0.23 -5.15
C ARG A 257 22.58 0.22 -6.57
N ILE A 258 22.14 1.46 -6.76
CA ILE A 258 21.90 2.04 -8.08
C ILE A 258 23.21 2.05 -8.89
N ASP A 259 24.31 2.48 -8.27
CA ASP A 259 25.63 2.47 -8.92
C ASP A 259 26.11 1.05 -9.24
N ASP A 260 25.99 0.12 -8.29
CA ASP A 260 26.35 -1.29 -8.49
C ASP A 260 25.56 -1.93 -9.65
N LEU A 261 24.28 -1.54 -9.86
CA LEU A 261 23.45 -2.07 -10.96
C LEU A 261 24.03 -1.72 -12.34
N ARG A 262 24.61 -0.53 -12.48
CA ARG A 262 25.18 -0.06 -13.75
C ARG A 262 26.36 -0.92 -14.21
N HIS A 263 27.01 -1.63 -13.28
CA HIS A 263 28.08 -2.57 -13.57
C HIS A 263 27.60 -3.98 -13.96
N VAL A 264 26.30 -4.30 -13.82
CA VAL A 264 25.76 -5.58 -14.27
C VAL A 264 25.83 -5.65 -15.79
N LYS A 265 26.43 -6.70 -16.35
CA LYS A 265 26.43 -6.97 -17.81
C LYS A 265 25.04 -7.40 -18.29
N ALA A 266 24.22 -6.45 -18.69
CA ALA A 266 22.87 -6.66 -19.22
C ALA A 266 22.56 -5.68 -20.37
N SER A 267 21.66 -6.06 -21.27
CA SER A 267 21.14 -5.16 -22.32
C SER A 267 20.14 -4.15 -21.77
N MET A 268 19.44 -4.47 -20.68
CA MET A 268 18.40 -3.64 -20.07
C MET A 268 18.58 -3.57 -18.56
N ARG A 269 18.48 -2.37 -17.99
CA ARG A 269 18.56 -2.11 -16.54
C ARG A 269 17.39 -1.26 -16.06
N GLY A 270 16.80 -1.63 -14.94
CA GLY A 270 15.67 -0.92 -14.35
C GLY A 270 15.84 -0.60 -12.86
N LEU A 271 15.33 0.54 -12.43
CA LEU A 271 15.24 0.93 -11.03
C LEU A 271 13.81 0.81 -10.54
N SER A 272 13.65 0.21 -9.37
CA SER A 272 12.39 0.21 -8.63
C SER A 272 12.55 1.10 -7.40
N LEU A 273 12.20 2.37 -7.56
CA LEU A 273 12.18 3.37 -6.50
C LEU A 273 10.86 3.25 -5.73
N GLU A 274 10.61 2.08 -5.14
CA GLU A 274 9.38 1.83 -4.39
C GLU A 274 9.55 0.91 -3.16
N PRO A 275 8.88 1.24 -2.03
CA PRO A 275 8.25 2.53 -1.79
C PRO A 275 9.30 3.65 -1.68
N LEU A 276 9.07 4.80 -2.33
CA LEU A 276 9.92 5.97 -2.13
C LEU A 276 9.52 6.66 -0.82
N TRP A 277 10.44 6.62 0.14
CA TRP A 277 10.28 7.13 1.50
C TRP A 277 10.82 8.53 1.70
N ASP A 278 11.79 8.93 0.87
CA ASP A 278 12.38 10.26 0.91
C ASP A 278 12.76 10.72 -0.49
N ARG A 279 12.85 12.04 -0.67
CA ARG A 279 13.20 12.67 -1.95
C ARG A 279 14.59 12.21 -2.38
N ILE A 280 14.69 11.70 -3.60
CA ILE A 280 15.98 11.52 -4.29
C ILE A 280 16.13 12.72 -5.23
N PRO A 281 17.03 13.68 -4.95
CA PRO A 281 17.25 14.81 -5.85
C PRO A 281 17.73 14.31 -7.22
N PRO A 282 17.16 14.80 -8.34
CA PRO A 282 17.59 14.39 -9.68
C PRO A 282 19.11 14.52 -9.94
N ALA A 283 19.74 15.53 -9.35
CA ALA A 283 21.18 15.75 -9.45
C ALA A 283 22.04 14.66 -8.80
N GLU A 284 21.47 13.91 -7.85
CA GLU A 284 22.14 12.82 -7.13
C GLU A 284 21.85 11.46 -7.76
N LEU A 285 20.84 11.35 -8.62
CA LEU A 285 20.45 10.11 -9.29
C LEU A 285 21.11 9.98 -10.66
N ASP A 286 22.21 9.25 -10.76
CA ASP A 286 22.84 8.95 -12.04
C ASP A 286 22.08 7.85 -12.79
N LEU A 287 21.38 8.24 -13.85
CA LEU A 287 20.65 7.35 -14.75
C LEU A 287 21.51 6.81 -15.90
N GLY A 288 22.82 7.03 -15.90
CA GLY A 288 23.72 6.53 -16.95
C GLY A 288 23.69 5.01 -17.07
N GLY A 289 23.14 4.50 -18.18
CA GLY A 289 22.99 3.07 -18.45
C GLY A 289 21.74 2.43 -17.83
N ILE A 290 20.80 3.24 -17.32
CA ILE A 290 19.48 2.82 -16.83
C ILE A 290 18.44 3.08 -17.91
N ASP A 291 17.57 2.11 -18.17
CA ASP A 291 16.56 2.18 -19.23
C ASP A 291 15.14 2.42 -18.68
N TRP A 292 14.92 2.10 -17.40
CA TRP A 292 13.60 2.15 -16.77
C TRP A 292 13.63 2.62 -15.33
N VAL A 293 12.69 3.46 -14.93
CA VAL A 293 12.45 3.83 -13.53
C VAL A 293 10.98 3.60 -13.19
N ILE A 294 10.74 2.71 -12.23
CA ILE A 294 9.43 2.51 -11.59
C ILE A 294 9.43 3.28 -10.28
N LEU A 295 8.42 4.11 -10.08
CA LEU A 295 8.23 4.89 -8.87
C LEU A 295 6.91 4.52 -8.19
N GLY A 296 6.88 4.54 -6.85
CA GLY A 296 5.63 4.40 -6.12
C GLY A 296 5.72 4.77 -4.65
N GLY A 297 4.62 5.31 -4.12
CA GLY A 297 4.45 5.59 -2.69
C GLY A 297 4.17 4.31 -1.87
N GLU A 298 4.38 4.42 -0.55
CA GLU A 298 4.15 3.33 0.40
C GLU A 298 2.68 2.94 0.50
N SER A 299 2.42 1.64 0.65
CA SER A 299 1.07 1.09 0.82
C SER A 299 1.01 0.22 2.06
N GLY A 300 -0.07 0.32 2.84
CA GLY A 300 -0.28 -0.51 4.03
C GLY A 300 -1.71 -0.40 4.57
N ALA A 301 -1.99 -1.15 5.64
CA ALA A 301 -3.34 -1.27 6.18
C ALA A 301 -3.79 -0.06 7.02
N SER A 302 -2.85 0.67 7.63
CA SER A 302 -3.12 1.90 8.39
C SER A 302 -2.41 3.07 7.72
N LYS A 303 -3.14 4.15 7.42
CA LYS A 303 -2.57 5.40 6.85
C LYS A 303 -1.59 6.08 7.81
N GLU A 304 -1.80 5.94 9.12
CA GLU A 304 -1.05 6.65 10.17
C GLU A 304 0.43 6.23 10.19
N ASN A 305 0.70 4.97 9.86
CA ASN A 305 2.06 4.40 9.86
C ASN A 305 2.76 4.52 8.49
N LEU A 306 2.10 5.08 7.47
CA LEU A 306 2.70 5.25 6.15
C LEU A 306 3.51 6.55 6.08
N ARG A 307 4.68 6.46 5.45
CA ARG A 307 5.46 7.64 5.10
C ARG A 307 4.74 8.44 4.01
N PRO A 308 4.72 9.78 4.11
CA PRO A 308 4.11 10.62 3.09
C PRO A 308 4.87 10.51 1.77
N PHE A 309 4.14 10.54 0.66
CA PHE A 309 4.72 10.55 -0.69
C PHE A 309 4.37 11.86 -1.38
N ALA A 310 5.37 12.71 -1.63
CA ALA A 310 5.15 14.00 -2.27
C ALA A 310 5.04 13.84 -3.79
N LEU A 311 4.00 14.41 -4.39
CA LEU A 311 3.78 14.34 -5.85
C LEU A 311 4.90 15.04 -6.62
N GLU A 312 5.52 16.06 -6.02
CA GLU A 312 6.66 16.80 -6.56
C GLU A 312 7.87 15.87 -6.79
N TRP A 313 8.07 14.85 -5.95
CA TRP A 313 9.13 13.86 -6.16
C TRP A 313 8.89 13.06 -7.44
N ALA A 314 7.63 12.76 -7.75
CA ALA A 314 7.27 12.05 -8.99
C ALA A 314 7.47 12.93 -10.22
N GLU A 315 7.16 14.22 -10.13
CA GLU A 315 7.35 15.19 -11.21
C GLU A 315 8.84 15.39 -11.53
N GLU A 316 9.65 15.61 -10.50
CA GLU A 316 11.11 15.77 -10.63
C GLU A 316 11.76 14.53 -11.25
N LEU A 317 11.42 13.33 -10.78
CA LEU A 317 11.97 12.10 -11.31
C LEU A 317 11.47 11.78 -12.72
N ARG A 318 10.20 12.08 -13.03
CA ARG A 318 9.66 12.00 -14.40
C ARG A 318 10.46 12.88 -15.34
N ASP A 319 10.66 14.14 -14.98
CA ASP A 319 11.33 15.12 -15.85
C ASP A 319 12.81 14.75 -16.02
N HIS A 320 13.46 14.27 -14.96
CA HIS A 320 14.82 13.73 -15.04
C HIS A 320 14.92 12.54 -16.00
N CYS A 321 14.02 11.56 -15.88
CA CYS A 321 13.97 10.40 -16.77
C CYS A 321 13.77 10.83 -18.23
N ARG A 322 12.82 11.74 -18.48
CA ARG A 322 12.53 12.26 -19.82
C ARG A 322 13.75 12.94 -20.45
N THR A 323 14.47 13.79 -19.71
CA THR A 323 15.67 14.47 -20.23
C THR A 323 16.81 13.50 -20.57
N ARG A 324 16.79 12.30 -19.99
CA ARG A 324 17.80 11.24 -20.19
C ARG A 324 17.33 10.13 -21.16
N GLY A 325 16.12 10.22 -21.70
CA GLY A 325 15.55 9.17 -22.56
C GLY A 325 15.26 7.86 -21.82
N VAL A 326 15.02 7.93 -20.51
CA VAL A 326 14.71 6.78 -19.66
C VAL A 326 13.20 6.66 -19.51
N ALA A 327 12.65 5.44 -19.67
CA ALA A 327 11.23 5.21 -19.51
C ALA A 327 10.81 5.40 -18.04
N PHE A 328 9.73 6.13 -17.80
CA PHE A 328 9.22 6.38 -16.45
C PHE A 328 7.87 5.68 -16.21
N PHE A 329 7.75 4.98 -15.08
CA PHE A 329 6.53 4.28 -14.70
C PHE A 329 6.10 4.65 -13.28
N LEU A 330 5.07 5.50 -13.15
CA LEU A 330 4.43 5.74 -11.87
C LEU A 330 3.43 4.62 -11.59
N LYS A 331 3.78 3.74 -10.65
CA LYS A 331 2.94 2.61 -10.27
C LYS A 331 1.75 3.06 -9.43
N GLN A 332 2.00 3.82 -8.37
CA GLN A 332 0.97 4.24 -7.42
C GLN A 332 1.41 5.45 -6.59
N LEU A 333 0.46 6.25 -6.13
CA LEU A 333 0.71 7.39 -5.24
C LEU A 333 0.88 6.99 -3.75
N GLY A 334 0.58 5.73 -3.40
CA GLY A 334 0.61 5.24 -2.03
C GLY A 334 -0.64 5.59 -1.22
N GLY A 335 -0.63 5.24 0.06
CA GLY A 335 -1.76 5.46 0.98
C GLY A 335 -1.76 6.84 1.67
N ARG A 336 -0.66 7.59 1.56
CA ARG A 336 -0.50 8.94 2.15
C ARG A 336 0.17 9.93 1.17
N PRO A 337 -0.42 10.17 -0.01
CA PRO A 337 0.10 11.17 -0.93
C PRO A 337 -0.05 12.58 -0.36
N ILE A 338 0.91 13.45 -0.65
CA ILE A 338 0.89 14.87 -0.29
C ILE A 338 1.20 15.75 -1.50
N ARG A 339 0.65 16.96 -1.49
CA ARG A 339 0.91 18.03 -2.46
C ARG A 339 1.09 19.33 -1.68
N ASP A 340 2.15 20.08 -1.92
CA ASP A 340 2.45 21.34 -1.22
C ASP A 340 2.42 21.18 0.32
N GLY A 341 2.92 20.04 0.82
CA GLY A 341 2.91 19.68 2.24
C GLY A 341 1.55 19.31 2.82
N ARG A 342 0.48 19.25 2.01
CA ARG A 342 -0.89 18.93 2.45
C ARG A 342 -1.30 17.53 2.00
N PRO A 343 -2.00 16.74 2.83
CA PRO A 343 -2.57 15.46 2.44
C PRO A 343 -3.48 15.59 1.23
N LEU A 344 -3.34 14.66 0.28
CA LEU A 344 -4.20 14.55 -0.88
C LEU A 344 -5.18 13.40 -0.66
N GLU A 345 -6.48 13.72 -0.57
CA GLU A 345 -7.52 12.69 -0.48
C GLU A 345 -7.74 12.05 -1.85
N LEU A 346 -7.29 10.81 -2.01
CA LEU A 346 -7.59 10.02 -3.19
C LEU A 346 -9.00 9.45 -3.09
N ALA A 347 -9.79 9.63 -4.15
CA ALA A 347 -11.21 9.31 -4.15
C ALA A 347 -11.53 7.82 -3.86
N VAL A 348 -10.60 6.88 -4.02
CA VAL A 348 -10.81 5.44 -3.72
C VAL A 348 -9.47 4.71 -3.54
N GLY A 349 -9.34 3.86 -2.51
CA GLY A 349 -8.37 2.76 -2.42
C GLY A 349 -7.13 3.01 -1.53
N MET A 350 -6.76 2.02 -0.71
CA MET A 350 -5.65 2.09 0.28
C MET A 350 -4.24 2.27 -0.30
N LYS A 351 -4.10 2.16 -1.63
CA LYS A 351 -2.79 2.14 -2.32
C LYS A 351 -2.59 3.23 -3.36
N GLY A 352 -3.66 3.89 -3.81
CA GLY A 352 -3.58 4.91 -4.86
C GLY A 352 -3.12 4.39 -6.24
N GLY A 353 -3.39 3.14 -6.60
CA GLY A 353 -2.93 2.54 -7.88
C GLY A 353 -3.85 2.76 -9.09
N ASN A 354 -5.08 3.27 -8.87
CA ASN A 354 -6.01 3.58 -9.96
C ASN A 354 -5.73 4.99 -10.49
N TRP A 355 -4.96 5.07 -11.56
CA TRP A 355 -4.50 6.34 -12.14
C TRP A 355 -5.62 7.25 -12.65
N ASN A 356 -6.81 6.70 -12.98
CA ASN A 356 -7.98 7.47 -13.41
C ASN A 356 -8.61 8.26 -12.26
N LYS A 357 -8.14 8.03 -11.02
CA LYS A 357 -8.53 8.74 -9.81
C LYS A 357 -7.46 9.71 -9.32
N TRP A 358 -6.34 9.82 -10.04
CA TRP A 358 -5.32 10.81 -9.71
C TRP A 358 -5.78 12.18 -10.18
N PRO A 359 -5.68 13.21 -9.31
CA PRO A 359 -6.14 14.56 -9.62
C PRO A 359 -5.28 15.22 -10.69
N ASP A 360 -4.02 14.80 -10.81
CA ASP A 360 -3.09 15.29 -11.80
C ASP A 360 -2.91 14.26 -12.92
N GLU A 361 -3.38 14.60 -14.11
CA GLU A 361 -3.25 13.74 -15.29
C GLU A 361 -1.81 13.65 -15.80
N SER A 362 -0.97 14.66 -15.51
CA SER A 362 0.44 14.70 -15.92
C SER A 362 1.31 13.65 -15.23
N LEU A 363 0.77 13.02 -14.17
CA LEU A 363 1.41 11.92 -13.46
C LEU A 363 0.91 10.54 -13.91
N ARG A 364 -0.09 10.44 -14.80
CA ARG A 364 -0.62 9.17 -15.32
C ARG A 364 0.31 8.56 -16.38
N ILE A 365 1.56 8.30 -16.00
CA ILE A 365 2.63 7.86 -16.89
C ILE A 365 3.06 6.45 -16.49
N ARG A 366 3.02 5.53 -17.44
CA ARG A 366 3.36 4.12 -17.30
C ARG A 366 4.09 3.63 -18.55
N GLU A 367 5.28 4.15 -18.76
CA GLU A 367 6.10 3.83 -19.93
C GLU A 367 6.95 2.58 -19.68
N PHE A 368 7.27 1.87 -20.75
CA PHE A 368 8.27 0.80 -20.75
C PHE A 368 9.46 1.20 -21.63
N PRO A 369 10.64 0.60 -21.42
CA PRO A 369 11.80 0.84 -22.26
C PRO A 369 11.52 0.53 -23.73
N GLU A 370 12.06 1.33 -24.65
CA GLU A 370 11.96 1.08 -26.09
C GLU A 370 12.47 -0.33 -26.46
N ALA A 371 13.51 -0.80 -25.77
CA ALA A 371 14.04 -2.16 -25.94
C ALA A 371 12.99 -3.26 -25.71
N PHE A 372 12.00 -3.06 -24.82
CA PHE A 372 10.94 -4.04 -24.58
C PHE A 372 10.03 -4.17 -25.79
N HIS A 373 9.74 -3.04 -26.45
CA HIS A 373 8.91 -3.01 -27.66
C HIS A 373 9.65 -3.60 -28.87
N ARG A 374 10.97 -3.39 -28.97
CA ARG A 374 11.80 -3.90 -30.07
C ARG A 374 12.22 -5.37 -29.94
N TYR A 375 12.23 -5.93 -28.72
CA TYR A 375 12.80 -7.24 -28.43
C TYR A 375 12.30 -8.38 -29.35
N ARG A 376 11.03 -8.35 -29.75
CA ARG A 376 10.42 -9.33 -30.69
C ARG A 376 9.78 -8.67 -31.90
N GLU A 377 10.24 -7.47 -32.26
CA GLU A 377 9.72 -6.74 -33.40
C GLU A 377 9.90 -7.54 -34.70
N GLY A 378 8.82 -7.63 -35.50
CA GLY A 378 8.81 -8.43 -36.74
C GLY A 378 8.46 -9.91 -36.57
N GLU A 379 8.36 -10.42 -35.33
CA GLU A 379 7.88 -11.79 -35.10
C GLU A 379 6.35 -11.93 -35.24
N PRO A 380 5.82 -13.11 -35.58
CA PRO A 380 4.40 -13.38 -35.57
C PRO A 380 3.79 -13.17 -34.17
N THR A 381 2.68 -12.43 -34.11
CA THR A 381 1.94 -12.17 -32.86
C THR A 381 0.78 -13.14 -32.69
N VAL A 382 0.44 -13.51 -31.45
CA VAL A 382 -0.73 -14.36 -31.17
C VAL A 382 -2.07 -13.63 -31.31
N GLY A 383 -2.08 -12.29 -31.16
CA GLY A 383 -3.26 -11.44 -31.28
C GLY A 383 -4.36 -11.69 -30.22
N GLY A 384 -5.32 -10.79 -30.13
CA GLY A 384 -6.48 -10.92 -29.23
C GLY A 384 -6.30 -10.32 -27.84
N LEU A 385 -7.23 -10.61 -26.94
CA LEU A 385 -7.19 -10.09 -25.57
C LEU A 385 -6.11 -10.82 -24.77
N ARG A 386 -5.25 -10.06 -24.09
CA ARG A 386 -4.29 -10.49 -23.08
C ARG A 386 -5.12 -11.15 -21.99
N ARG A 387 -5.29 -12.48 -22.10
CA ARG A 387 -6.09 -13.26 -21.15
C ARG A 387 -5.37 -13.25 -19.80
N VAL A 388 -5.56 -12.19 -19.04
CA VAL A 388 -5.95 -12.39 -17.66
C VAL A 388 -7.35 -12.96 -17.79
N GLN A 389 -7.48 -14.30 -17.79
CA GLN A 389 -8.72 -14.86 -17.22
C GLN A 389 -8.96 -14.01 -15.99
N GLN A 390 -10.14 -13.36 -15.86
CA GLN A 390 -10.58 -12.89 -14.55
C GLN A 390 -10.56 -14.14 -13.68
N GLY A 391 -9.38 -14.39 -13.12
CA GLY A 391 -9.03 -15.65 -12.52
C GLY A 391 -9.88 -15.69 -11.29
N GLY A 392 -10.48 -16.85 -11.04
CA GLY A 392 -11.07 -17.07 -9.73
C GLY A 392 -10.11 -16.58 -8.66
N MET A 393 -10.68 -16.00 -7.59
CA MET A 393 -9.94 -15.49 -6.44
C MET A 393 -8.70 -16.34 -6.14
N THR A 394 -7.54 -15.72 -5.94
CA THR A 394 -6.36 -16.41 -5.40
C THR A 394 -6.73 -17.13 -4.09
N PRO A 395 -5.96 -18.12 -3.60
CA PRO A 395 -6.26 -18.76 -2.32
C PRO A 395 -6.37 -17.78 -1.14
N VAL A 396 -5.61 -16.69 -1.17
CA VAL A 396 -5.69 -15.60 -0.19
C VAL A 396 -6.98 -14.82 -0.36
N GLU A 397 -7.30 -14.38 -1.57
CA GLU A 397 -8.57 -13.69 -1.85
C GLU A 397 -9.78 -14.57 -1.57
N THR A 398 -9.67 -15.89 -1.75
CA THR A 398 -10.71 -16.86 -1.41
C THR A 398 -10.90 -16.94 0.10
N LYS A 399 -9.81 -16.92 0.86
CA LYS A 399 -9.86 -16.89 2.32
C LYS A 399 -10.39 -15.56 2.84
N ASP A 400 -9.96 -14.45 2.27
CA ASP A 400 -10.45 -13.11 2.57
C ASP A 400 -11.93 -12.99 2.25
N PHE A 401 -12.34 -13.44 1.06
CA PHE A 401 -13.74 -13.52 0.67
C PHE A 401 -14.53 -14.33 1.68
N LYS A 402 -14.10 -15.56 2.02
CA LYS A 402 -14.80 -16.38 3.04
C LYS A 402 -14.90 -15.68 4.40
N ARG A 403 -13.84 -14.99 4.84
CA ARG A 403 -13.82 -14.26 6.11
C ARG A 403 -14.79 -13.09 6.06
N LEU A 404 -14.68 -12.24 5.05
CA LEU A 404 -15.50 -11.04 4.87
C LEU A 404 -16.96 -11.40 4.62
N ASP A 405 -17.21 -12.42 3.80
CA ASP A 405 -18.54 -12.97 3.54
C ASP A 405 -19.21 -13.45 4.82
N LYS A 406 -18.47 -14.20 5.65
CA LYS A 406 -18.95 -14.61 6.99
C LYS A 406 -19.22 -13.41 7.90
N ILE A 407 -18.43 -12.34 7.80
CA ILE A 407 -18.67 -11.11 8.55
C ILE A 407 -19.98 -10.46 8.08
N VAL A 408 -20.19 -10.31 6.77
CA VAL A 408 -21.45 -9.79 6.21
C VAL A 408 -22.64 -10.65 6.65
N SER A 409 -22.54 -11.98 6.60
CA SER A 409 -23.63 -12.87 7.02
C SER A 409 -23.93 -12.78 8.52
N LYS A 410 -22.89 -12.70 9.37
CA LYS A 410 -23.05 -12.69 10.84
C LYS A 410 -23.50 -11.34 11.37
N PHE A 411 -23.10 -10.26 10.70
CA PHE A 411 -23.25 -8.90 11.19
C PHE A 411 -24.06 -8.02 10.24
N ALA A 412 -24.93 -8.59 9.40
CA ALA A 412 -25.76 -7.83 8.45
C ALA A 412 -26.61 -6.71 9.09
N ARG A 413 -26.85 -6.79 10.41
CA ARG A 413 -27.57 -5.78 11.21
C ARG A 413 -26.65 -4.76 11.92
N ASP A 414 -25.34 -5.00 11.95
CA ASP A 414 -24.33 -4.07 12.47
C ASP A 414 -23.69 -3.32 11.29
N ILE A 415 -24.04 -2.04 11.17
CA ILE A 415 -23.65 -1.21 10.04
C ILE A 415 -22.14 -1.06 9.94
N VAL A 416 -21.43 -0.92 11.06
CA VAL A 416 -19.97 -0.68 11.04
C VAL A 416 -19.31 -1.88 10.42
N VAL A 417 -19.57 -3.05 10.99
CA VAL A 417 -18.87 -4.28 10.64
C VAL A 417 -19.28 -4.81 9.26
N ALA A 418 -20.56 -4.69 8.88
CA ALA A 418 -21.03 -5.12 7.57
C ALA A 418 -20.62 -4.17 6.44
N SER A 419 -20.58 -2.85 6.69
CA SER A 419 -20.24 -1.86 5.67
C SER A 419 -18.80 -2.00 5.16
N ASP A 420 -17.85 -2.16 6.07
CA ASP A 420 -16.43 -2.34 5.74
C ASP A 420 -16.20 -3.63 4.96
N ALA A 421 -16.83 -4.73 5.40
CA ALA A 421 -16.72 -6.01 4.73
C ALA A 421 -17.35 -6.01 3.32
N LEU A 422 -18.54 -5.41 3.17
CA LEU A 422 -19.20 -5.24 1.88
C LEU A 422 -18.39 -4.33 0.94
N TYR A 423 -17.80 -3.26 1.48
CA TYR A 423 -16.93 -2.36 0.73
C TYR A 423 -15.70 -3.10 0.22
N GLU A 424 -15.02 -3.84 1.10
CA GLU A 424 -13.80 -4.58 0.77
C GLU A 424 -14.05 -5.67 -0.27
N ILE A 425 -15.15 -6.44 -0.15
CA ILE A 425 -15.54 -7.46 -1.13
C ILE A 425 -15.82 -6.84 -2.50
N ARG A 426 -16.55 -5.71 -2.53
CA ARG A 426 -16.92 -5.02 -3.77
C ARG A 426 -15.71 -4.43 -4.47
N ASP A 427 -14.89 -3.66 -3.74
CA ASP A 427 -13.80 -2.87 -4.29
C ASP A 427 -12.65 -3.77 -4.78
N ARG A 428 -12.29 -4.78 -3.98
CA ARG A 428 -11.31 -5.81 -4.37
C ARG A 428 -11.89 -6.86 -5.33
N LYS A 429 -13.17 -6.73 -5.72
CA LYS A 429 -13.90 -7.64 -6.61
C LYS A 429 -13.82 -9.11 -6.18
N LEU A 430 -13.76 -9.37 -4.87
CA LEU A 430 -13.59 -10.71 -4.31
C LEU A 430 -14.76 -11.64 -4.67
N TYR A 431 -15.93 -11.10 -4.99
CA TYR A 431 -17.07 -11.90 -5.45
C TYR A 431 -16.83 -12.58 -6.82
N ARG A 432 -15.92 -12.07 -7.66
CA ARG A 432 -15.76 -12.53 -9.06
C ARG A 432 -15.29 -13.97 -9.22
N GLY A 433 -14.79 -14.59 -8.15
CA GLY A 433 -14.47 -16.02 -8.18
C GLY A 433 -15.69 -16.94 -8.18
N LYS A 434 -16.89 -16.43 -7.83
CA LYS A 434 -18.13 -17.23 -7.77
C LYS A 434 -19.33 -16.55 -8.42
N PHE A 435 -19.33 -15.22 -8.52
CA PHE A 435 -20.46 -14.41 -8.96
C PHE A 435 -20.03 -13.49 -10.10
N LYS A 436 -20.86 -13.35 -11.12
CA LYS A 436 -20.54 -12.51 -12.29
C LYS A 436 -20.58 -11.03 -11.93
N THR A 437 -21.54 -10.61 -11.10
CA THR A 437 -21.65 -9.24 -10.61
C THR A 437 -21.71 -9.17 -9.08
N PHE A 438 -21.44 -7.98 -8.54
CA PHE A 438 -21.62 -7.72 -7.11
C PHE A 438 -23.09 -7.82 -6.70
N SER A 439 -24.03 -7.53 -7.62
CA SER A 439 -25.46 -7.72 -7.41
C SER A 439 -25.76 -9.19 -7.18
N ASP A 440 -25.28 -10.06 -8.08
CA ASP A 440 -25.51 -11.49 -8.01
C ASP A 440 -25.00 -12.06 -6.68
N TYR A 441 -23.84 -11.58 -6.21
CA TYR A 441 -23.31 -11.94 -4.90
C TYR A 441 -24.23 -11.51 -3.74
N CYS A 442 -24.61 -10.23 -3.72
CA CYS A 442 -25.45 -9.68 -2.65
C CYS A 442 -26.80 -10.39 -2.57
N GLU A 443 -27.43 -10.63 -3.72
CA GLU A 443 -28.74 -11.26 -3.83
C GLU A 443 -28.67 -12.76 -3.51
N SER A 444 -27.68 -13.47 -4.06
CA SER A 444 -27.61 -14.94 -3.92
C SER A 444 -27.07 -15.41 -2.58
N VAL A 445 -26.26 -14.60 -1.88
CA VAL A 445 -25.60 -15.00 -0.62
C VAL A 445 -26.24 -14.38 0.61
N HIS A 446 -26.67 -13.12 0.51
CA HIS A 446 -27.17 -12.37 1.67
C HIS A 446 -28.60 -11.90 1.51
N GLU A 447 -29.30 -12.34 0.46
CA GLU A 447 -30.68 -11.96 0.14
C GLU A 447 -30.89 -10.43 0.16
N MET A 448 -29.84 -9.69 -0.20
CA MET A 448 -29.82 -8.24 -0.11
C MET A 448 -29.69 -7.62 -1.50
N SER A 449 -30.46 -6.56 -1.76
CA SER A 449 -30.32 -5.83 -3.02
C SER A 449 -28.99 -5.06 -3.05
N ARG A 450 -28.42 -4.90 -4.25
CA ARG A 450 -27.23 -4.05 -4.46
C ARG A 450 -27.41 -2.63 -3.92
N GLN A 451 -28.63 -2.10 -4.01
CA GLN A 451 -28.96 -0.79 -3.45
C GLN A 451 -28.84 -0.78 -1.93
N TYR A 452 -29.34 -1.80 -1.23
CA TYR A 452 -29.18 -1.92 0.22
C TYR A 452 -27.71 -2.10 0.63
N ALA A 453 -26.95 -2.94 -0.06
CA ALA A 453 -25.51 -3.11 0.19
C ALA A 453 -24.74 -1.79 0.04
N ASN A 454 -25.02 -1.02 -1.02
CA ASN A 454 -24.40 0.29 -1.23
C ASN A 454 -24.83 1.33 -0.18
N ARG A 455 -26.08 1.26 0.31
CA ARG A 455 -26.55 2.10 1.42
C ARG A 455 -25.76 1.82 2.70
N LEU A 456 -25.58 0.55 3.07
CA LEU A 456 -24.77 0.16 4.23
C LEU A 456 -23.32 0.66 4.11
N ILE A 457 -22.69 0.47 2.95
CA ILE A 457 -21.34 0.98 2.66
C ILE A 457 -21.27 2.50 2.88
N ARG A 458 -22.26 3.25 2.36
CA ARG A 458 -22.31 4.71 2.50
C ARG A 458 -22.55 5.13 3.95
N ALA A 459 -23.43 4.46 4.67
CA ALA A 459 -23.73 4.72 6.07
C ALA A 459 -22.49 4.50 6.95
N GLY A 460 -21.73 3.42 6.74
CA GLY A 460 -20.47 3.15 7.43
C GLY A 460 -19.44 4.26 7.25
N LYS A 461 -19.25 4.72 6.01
CA LYS A 461 -18.36 5.84 5.69
C LYS A 461 -18.75 7.12 6.44
N ILE A 462 -20.02 7.51 6.38
CA ILE A 462 -20.52 8.71 7.07
C ILE A 462 -20.31 8.59 8.58
N ARG A 463 -20.57 7.41 9.16
CA ARG A 463 -20.36 7.17 10.58
C ARG A 463 -18.88 7.33 10.95
N ALA A 464 -17.96 6.77 10.17
CA ALA A 464 -16.53 6.88 10.40
C ALA A 464 -16.03 8.33 10.34
N GLU A 465 -16.60 9.15 9.45
CA GLU A 465 -16.28 10.59 9.34
C GLU A 465 -16.85 11.40 10.52
N MET A 466 -18.08 11.09 10.94
CA MET A 466 -18.79 11.89 11.96
C MET A 466 -18.40 11.56 13.40
N VAL A 467 -18.21 10.28 13.74
CA VAL A 467 -17.99 9.82 15.13
C VAL A 467 -16.85 10.57 15.83
N PRO A 468 -15.65 10.73 15.25
CA PRO A 468 -14.58 11.47 15.91
C PRO A 468 -14.94 12.91 16.27
N ILE A 469 -15.74 13.57 15.43
CA ILE A 469 -16.15 14.97 15.61
C ILE A 469 -17.22 15.07 16.69
N VAL A 470 -18.29 14.28 16.58
CA VAL A 470 -19.42 14.34 17.53
C VAL A 470 -19.00 13.89 18.93
N SER A 471 -18.14 12.87 19.04
CA SER A 471 -17.61 12.41 20.33
C SER A 471 -16.69 13.46 20.98
N LYS A 472 -15.85 14.15 20.20
CA LYS A 472 -15.04 15.28 20.70
C LYS A 472 -15.89 16.45 21.20
N MET A 473 -17.08 16.62 20.62
CA MET A 473 -18.05 17.62 21.04
C MET A 473 -18.95 17.16 22.20
N GLY A 474 -18.77 15.95 22.72
CA GLY A 474 -19.58 15.39 23.79
C GLY A 474 -21.02 15.02 23.38
N LEU A 475 -21.28 14.85 22.08
CA LEU A 475 -22.58 14.42 21.55
C LEU A 475 -22.65 12.88 21.46
N PRO A 476 -23.85 12.27 21.58
CA PRO A 476 -24.02 10.83 21.36
C PRO A 476 -23.66 10.45 19.92
N GLU A 477 -23.28 9.19 19.70
CA GLU A 477 -22.95 8.70 18.36
C GLU A 477 -24.21 8.29 17.58
N PRO A 478 -24.22 8.44 16.24
CA PRO A 478 -25.24 7.80 15.40
C PRO A 478 -25.21 6.28 15.58
N GLU A 479 -26.34 5.74 16.02
CA GLU A 479 -26.51 4.36 16.47
C GLU A 479 -26.90 3.40 15.33
N ASN A 480 -27.59 3.89 14.28
CA ASN A 480 -28.18 2.99 13.27
C ASN A 480 -28.23 3.56 11.84
N GLU A 481 -28.51 2.66 10.88
CA GLU A 481 -28.50 2.92 9.44
C GLU A 481 -29.51 3.99 9.08
N ALA A 482 -30.69 3.96 9.73
CA ALA A 482 -31.77 4.87 9.42
C ALA A 482 -31.39 6.33 9.75
N GLN A 483 -30.69 6.57 10.86
CA GLN A 483 -30.15 7.89 11.19
C GLN A 483 -29.11 8.33 10.15
N LEU A 484 -28.15 7.47 9.86
CA LEU A 484 -27.06 7.73 8.91
C LEU A 484 -27.58 7.95 7.48
N ARG A 485 -28.70 7.31 7.12
CA ARG A 485 -29.36 7.47 5.82
C ARG A 485 -29.97 8.86 5.65
N GLU A 486 -30.56 9.43 6.71
CA GLU A 486 -31.05 10.80 6.65
C GLU A 486 -29.88 11.80 6.58
N LEU A 487 -28.82 11.58 7.36
CA LEU A 487 -27.59 12.38 7.29
C LEU A 487 -26.90 12.29 5.92
N ALA A 488 -27.02 11.15 5.22
CA ALA A 488 -26.47 10.97 3.89
C ALA A 488 -27.08 11.89 2.82
N ARG A 489 -28.23 12.52 3.12
CA ARG A 489 -28.88 13.51 2.24
C ARG A 489 -28.14 14.85 2.22
N LEU A 490 -27.28 15.09 3.20
CA LEU A 490 -26.51 16.32 3.33
C LEU A 490 -25.15 16.19 2.62
N PRO A 491 -24.72 17.20 1.86
CA PRO A 491 -23.52 17.16 1.03
C PRO A 491 -22.21 17.09 1.82
N SER A 492 -22.10 17.80 2.95
CA SER A 492 -20.85 17.95 3.72
C SER A 492 -20.91 17.28 5.11
N THR A 493 -19.76 17.00 5.70
CA THR A 493 -19.69 16.43 7.06
C THR A 493 -20.04 17.48 8.11
N GLU A 494 -19.71 18.74 7.84
CA GLU A 494 -20.04 19.90 8.67
C GLU A 494 -21.56 20.06 8.81
N GLU A 495 -22.31 20.06 7.71
CA GLU A 495 -23.78 20.13 7.74
C GLU A 495 -24.39 18.93 8.45
N ARG A 496 -23.83 17.72 8.26
CA ARG A 496 -24.28 16.53 8.98
C ARG A 496 -24.11 16.69 10.48
N VAL A 497 -22.97 17.21 10.93
CA VAL A 497 -22.69 17.43 12.35
C VAL A 497 -23.59 18.52 12.93
N GLU A 498 -23.88 19.58 12.18
CA GLU A 498 -24.81 20.64 12.60
C GLU A 498 -26.23 20.13 12.77
N VAL A 499 -26.77 19.46 11.75
CA VAL A 499 -28.09 18.84 11.78
C VAL A 499 -28.19 17.83 12.91
N TYR A 500 -27.14 17.02 13.10
CA TYR A 500 -27.13 16.02 14.16
C TYR A 500 -27.08 16.66 15.55
N ARG A 501 -26.29 17.71 15.75
CA ARG A 501 -26.25 18.49 17.00
C ARG A 501 -27.62 19.09 17.32
N GLU A 502 -28.26 19.70 16.33
CA GLU A 502 -29.60 20.27 16.48
C GLU A 502 -30.63 19.21 16.88
N ALA A 503 -30.59 18.04 16.23
CA ALA A 503 -31.43 16.90 16.58
C ALA A 503 -31.15 16.38 18.00
N VAL A 504 -29.89 16.37 18.47
CA VAL A 504 -29.53 16.00 19.85
C VAL A 504 -30.11 16.98 20.86
N VAL A 505 -30.01 18.29 20.60
CA VAL A 505 -30.57 19.34 21.48
C VAL A 505 -32.08 19.20 21.58
N GLN A 506 -32.76 18.98 20.46
CA GLN A 506 -34.21 18.81 20.44
C GLN A 506 -34.64 17.50 21.10
N ALA A 507 -33.93 16.40 20.88
CA ALA A 507 -34.20 15.12 21.54
C ALA A 507 -34.06 15.22 23.07
N SER A 508 -33.10 16.04 23.55
CA SER A 508 -32.90 16.32 24.97
C SER A 508 -34.04 17.13 25.61
N SER A 509 -34.87 17.79 24.81
CA SER A 509 -36.02 18.57 25.27
C SER A 509 -37.31 17.76 25.33
N ASP A 510 -37.41 16.66 24.57
CA ASP A 510 -38.60 15.82 24.40
C ASP A 510 -38.44 14.39 24.99
N ASP A 511 -37.61 14.22 26.03
CA ASP A 511 -37.41 12.95 26.78
C ASP A 511 -36.99 11.74 25.90
N GLY A 512 -36.34 11.99 24.76
CA GLY A 512 -36.19 11.02 23.67
C GLY A 512 -34.78 10.84 23.11
N LYS A 513 -34.57 9.73 22.40
CA LYS A 513 -33.35 9.46 21.61
C LYS A 513 -33.42 10.15 20.25
N VAL A 514 -32.27 10.46 19.65
CA VAL A 514 -32.20 10.94 18.27
C VAL A 514 -32.77 9.86 17.33
N THR A 515 -33.90 10.13 16.66
CA THR A 515 -34.50 9.19 15.70
C THR A 515 -34.26 9.63 14.26
N ALA A 516 -34.35 8.71 13.31
CA ALA A 516 -34.29 9.04 11.88
C ALA A 516 -35.40 10.02 11.48
N ARG A 517 -36.60 9.91 12.07
CA ARG A 517 -37.70 10.84 11.85
C ARG A 517 -37.34 12.25 12.32
N LEU A 518 -36.78 12.38 13.53
CA LEU A 518 -36.33 13.67 14.05
C LEU A 518 -35.27 14.31 13.14
N LEU A 519 -34.31 13.52 12.67
CA LEU A 519 -33.31 14.00 11.70
C LEU A 519 -33.96 14.47 10.39
N ALA A 520 -34.92 13.72 9.85
CA ALA A 520 -35.66 14.13 8.66
C ALA A 520 -36.46 15.42 8.89
N ASP A 521 -37.05 15.61 10.06
CA ASP A 521 -37.81 16.82 10.43
C ASP A 521 -36.90 18.04 10.62
N VAL A 522 -35.71 17.87 11.22
CA VAL A 522 -34.67 18.90 11.29
C VAL A 522 -34.18 19.30 9.90
N ILE A 523 -33.85 18.31 9.05
CA ILE A 523 -33.41 18.57 7.66
C ILE A 523 -34.52 19.29 6.89
N SER A 524 -35.77 18.86 7.02
CA SER A 524 -36.90 19.45 6.30
C SER A 524 -37.20 20.87 6.74
N ARG A 525 -37.08 21.18 8.05
CA ARG A 525 -37.21 22.56 8.56
C ARG A 525 -36.08 23.46 8.10
N ARG A 526 -34.83 23.01 8.20
CA ARG A 526 -33.68 23.76 7.65
C ARG A 526 -33.85 24.02 6.16
N ASN A 527 -34.44 23.07 5.42
CA ASN A 527 -34.74 23.25 4.00
C ASN A 527 -35.98 24.11 3.72
N ALA A 528 -36.89 24.27 4.68
CA ALA A 528 -38.09 25.10 4.57
C ALA A 528 -37.88 26.55 5.05
N ASP A 529 -36.91 26.76 5.95
CA ASP A 529 -36.40 28.07 6.36
C ASP A 529 -35.41 28.65 5.34
N LEU A 530 -35.00 27.85 4.36
CA LEU A 530 -34.41 28.39 3.13
C LEU A 530 -35.54 29.03 2.32
N PRO A 531 -35.36 30.29 1.82
CA PRO A 531 -36.31 30.86 0.89
C PRO A 531 -36.53 29.87 -0.26
N PRO A 532 -37.76 29.76 -0.82
CA PRO A 532 -37.98 28.90 -1.97
C PRO A 532 -36.93 29.24 -3.02
N ASP A 533 -36.27 28.21 -3.56
CA ASP A 533 -35.31 28.37 -4.65
C ASP A 533 -35.96 29.29 -5.68
N SER A 534 -35.49 30.54 -5.75
CA SER A 534 -35.70 31.32 -6.94
C SER A 534 -35.02 30.51 -8.03
N GLU A 535 -35.81 29.95 -8.95
CA GLU A 535 -35.35 29.61 -10.29
C GLU A 535 -34.74 30.88 -10.90
N GLY A 536 -33.50 31.13 -10.53
CA GLY A 536 -32.66 32.20 -10.96
C GLY A 536 -31.28 31.65 -10.76
N GLU A 537 -30.57 31.43 -11.86
CA GLU A 537 -29.16 31.10 -11.88
C GLU A 537 -28.46 31.82 -10.72
N VAL A 538 -27.96 31.08 -9.72
CA VAL A 538 -27.01 31.68 -8.78
C VAL A 538 -25.87 32.15 -9.66
N PRO A 539 -25.66 33.47 -9.83
CA PRO A 539 -24.69 33.92 -10.81
C PRO A 539 -23.36 33.36 -10.34
N HIS A 540 -22.67 32.65 -11.23
CA HIS A 540 -21.28 32.33 -11.00
C HIS A 540 -20.55 33.66 -10.83
N LEU A 541 -20.36 34.09 -9.57
CA LEU A 541 -19.64 35.30 -9.27
C LEU A 541 -18.23 35.10 -9.82
N THR A 542 -17.90 35.89 -10.82
CA THR A 542 -16.55 35.94 -11.38
C THR A 542 -15.57 36.22 -10.24
N PRO A 543 -14.30 35.80 -10.37
CA PRO A 543 -13.30 36.07 -9.35
C PRO A 543 -13.29 37.52 -8.87
N ILE A 544 -13.48 38.49 -9.78
CA ILE A 544 -13.60 39.93 -9.47
C ILE A 544 -14.81 40.27 -8.60
N GLN A 545 -15.98 39.66 -8.86
CA GLN A 545 -17.18 39.93 -8.07
C GLN A 545 -17.07 39.38 -6.64
N ARG A 546 -16.43 38.22 -6.47
CA ARG A 546 -16.10 37.68 -5.13
C ARG A 546 -15.13 38.59 -4.40
N LEU A 547 -14.15 39.13 -5.13
CA LEU A 547 -13.14 40.04 -4.59
C LEU A 547 -13.76 41.36 -4.12
N ASN A 548 -14.68 41.92 -4.90
CA ASN A 548 -15.43 43.13 -4.54
C ASN A 548 -16.33 42.93 -3.32
N GLN A 549 -16.86 41.71 -3.10
CA GLN A 549 -17.64 41.39 -1.91
C GLN A 549 -16.78 41.14 -0.67
N ALA A 550 -15.57 40.58 -0.84
CA ALA A 550 -14.66 40.29 0.27
C ALA A 550 -14.03 41.56 0.89
N ARG A 551 -13.86 42.62 0.10
CA ARG A 551 -13.16 43.84 0.49
C ARG A 551 -13.83 44.61 1.65
N PRO A 552 -15.14 44.92 1.63
CA PRO A 552 -15.79 45.62 2.75
C PRO A 552 -15.81 44.79 4.05
N LEU A 553 -15.82 43.46 3.97
CA LEU A 553 -15.73 42.57 5.14
C LEU A 553 -14.35 42.62 5.81
N LEU A 554 -13.29 42.74 5.00
CA LEU A 554 -11.94 42.95 5.49
C LEU A 554 -11.76 44.33 6.12
N ASP A 555 -12.37 45.37 5.56
CA ASP A 555 -12.37 46.71 6.16
C ASP A 555 -13.09 46.71 7.53
N GLN A 556 -14.22 46.01 7.64
CA GLN A 556 -14.93 45.81 8.91
C GLN A 556 -14.10 45.05 9.94
N LEU A 557 -13.44 43.98 9.53
CA LEU A 557 -12.58 43.18 10.40
C LEU A 557 -11.38 43.99 10.90
N GLU A 558 -10.78 44.80 10.02
CA GLU A 558 -9.65 45.67 10.35
C GLU A 558 -10.06 46.78 11.33
N SER A 559 -11.23 47.41 11.13
CA SER A 559 -11.78 48.39 12.08
C SER A 559 -12.00 47.75 13.45
N THR A 560 -12.61 46.56 13.49
CA THR A 560 -12.89 45.82 14.73
C THR A 560 -11.60 45.47 15.49
N LEU A 561 -10.55 45.08 14.76
CA LEU A 561 -9.26 44.72 15.36
C LEU A 561 -8.45 45.94 15.83
N GLN A 562 -8.56 47.07 15.13
CA GLN A 562 -7.97 48.34 15.57
C GLN A 562 -8.64 48.90 16.82
N GLU A 563 -9.98 48.83 16.90
CA GLU A 563 -10.75 49.16 18.11
C GLU A 563 -10.34 48.26 19.30
N ALA A 564 -9.99 47.00 19.03
CA ALA A 564 -9.45 46.06 20.01
C ALA A 564 -7.95 46.23 20.31
N GLY A 565 -7.26 47.20 19.69
CA GLY A 565 -5.83 47.48 19.91
C GLY A 565 -4.87 46.43 19.31
N VAL A 566 -5.35 45.53 18.45
CA VAL A 566 -4.56 44.43 17.87
C VAL A 566 -3.98 44.86 16.53
N LYS A 567 -2.66 45.09 16.48
CA LYS A 567 -1.95 45.29 15.20
C LYS A 567 -1.57 43.93 14.60
N SER A 568 -2.04 43.65 13.38
CA SER A 568 -1.84 42.35 12.71
C SER A 568 -1.27 42.53 11.29
N ASP A 569 -0.01 42.13 11.10
CA ASP A 569 0.67 42.11 9.80
C ASP A 569 -0.02 41.18 8.77
N ILE A 570 -0.89 40.29 9.24
CA ILE A 570 -1.65 39.35 8.41
C ILE A 570 -2.70 40.09 7.57
N LEU A 571 -3.33 41.15 8.09
CA LEU A 571 -4.32 41.94 7.33
C LEU A 571 -3.66 42.69 6.16
N THR A 572 -2.47 43.22 6.38
CA THR A 572 -1.68 43.88 5.32
C THR A 572 -1.25 42.89 4.23
N LYS A 573 -0.89 41.65 4.61
CA LYS A 573 -0.59 40.58 3.63
C LYS A 573 -1.83 40.13 2.87
N LEU A 574 -2.98 40.02 3.53
CA LEU A 574 -4.26 39.70 2.90
C LEU A 574 -4.70 40.78 1.91
N ARG A 575 -4.52 42.08 2.22
CA ARG A 575 -4.77 43.17 1.27
C ARG A 575 -3.88 43.06 0.03
N LYS A 576 -2.57 42.80 0.20
CA LYS A 576 -1.66 42.61 -0.94
C LYS A 576 -2.03 41.42 -1.83
N LEU A 577 -2.54 40.34 -1.24
CA LEU A 577 -3.02 39.17 -1.98
C LEU A 577 -4.35 39.39 -2.72
N LEU A 578 -5.12 40.41 -2.32
CA LEU A 578 -6.36 40.81 -2.98
C LEU A 578 -6.14 41.89 -4.05
N GLU A 579 -5.01 42.60 -4.00
CA GLU A 579 -4.62 43.61 -4.99
C GLU A 579 -3.75 43.04 -6.14
N ALA A 580 -3.17 41.84 -5.95
CA ALA A 580 -2.47 41.06 -6.95
C ALA A 580 -3.43 40.11 -7.68
#